data_AF-A0A2P8K6Q4-F1
#
_entry.id   AF-A0A2P8K6Q4-F1
#
_cell.length_a   1.000
_cell.length_b   1.000
_cell.length_c   1.000
_cell.angle_alpha   90.00
_cell.angle_beta   90.00
_cell.angle_gamma   90.00
#
_symmetry.space_group_name_H-M   'P 1'
#
loop_
_entity.id
_entity.type
_entity.pdbx_description
1 polymer ?
#
loop_
_entity_poly.entity_id
_entity_poly.type
_entity_poly.pdbx_seq_one_letter_code
_entity_poly.pdbx_strand_id
1 'polypeptide(L)'
;FGIASNPNLKPEESKQWEAGLEGLTGPVDWRLSAYRYEIQNLIDYDNNAYYNVKSATIKGLEWTGNITTGPVEHHLTLQYVDPRDDETNKILYRRAKQQVKYELNGQVYDLGWDVTYHYIGKRYDYDYDNSRTVNMG
;
A
#
# COMPACT_ATOMS: atom_id res chain seq x y z
N PHE A 1 -28.57 -15.49 -17.16
CA PHE A 1 -27.26 -15.05 -16.69
C PHE A 1 -26.28 -16.19 -16.91
N GLY A 2 -25.33 -16.04 -17.83
CA GLY A 2 -24.32 -17.05 -18.11
C GLY A 2 -22.99 -16.36 -18.21
N ILE A 3 -22.07 -16.72 -17.32
CA ILE A 3 -20.67 -16.32 -17.46
C ILE A 3 -20.07 -17.24 -18.53
N ALA A 4 -19.55 -16.66 -19.61
CA ALA A 4 -18.83 -17.39 -20.64
C ALA A 4 -17.50 -17.91 -20.07
N SER A 5 -17.23 -19.20 -20.29
CA SER A 5 -15.96 -19.82 -19.91
C SER A 5 -14.85 -19.35 -20.84
N ASN A 6 -13.71 -18.96 -20.28
CA ASN A 6 -12.50 -18.66 -21.03
C ASN A 6 -11.44 -19.76 -20.77
N PRO A 7 -11.30 -20.73 -21.68
CA PRO A 7 -10.37 -21.86 -21.50
C PRO A 7 -8.89 -21.46 -21.55
N ASN A 8 -8.57 -20.21 -21.95
CA ASN A 8 -7.20 -19.69 -22.01
C ASN A 8 -6.80 -18.92 -20.75
N LEU A 9 -7.63 -18.91 -19.70
CA LEU A 9 -7.31 -18.29 -18.43
C LEU A 9 -6.07 -18.94 -17.82
N LYS A 10 -5.08 -18.10 -17.54
CA LYS A 10 -3.90 -18.43 -16.74
C LYS A 10 -4.17 -18.07 -15.27
N PRO A 11 -3.53 -18.75 -14.32
CA PRO A 11 -3.53 -18.30 -12.94
C PRO A 11 -2.84 -16.94 -12.81
N GLU A 12 -3.32 -16.12 -11.88
CA GLU A 12 -2.59 -14.93 -11.42
C GLU A 12 -1.28 -15.37 -10.76
N GLU A 13 -0.15 -14.81 -11.21
CA GLU A 13 1.17 -15.08 -10.64
C GLU A 13 1.69 -13.82 -9.97
N SER A 14 2.42 -13.97 -8.87
CA SER A 14 3.05 -12.83 -8.22
C SER A 14 4.48 -13.10 -7.79
N LYS A 15 5.33 -12.09 -7.91
CA LYS A 15 6.73 -12.10 -7.49
C LYS A 15 6.99 -10.90 -6.61
N GLN A 16 7.62 -11.13 -5.47
CA GLN A 16 7.94 -10.10 -4.49
C GLN A 16 9.43 -10.10 -4.17
N TRP A 17 10.00 -8.90 -4.12
CA TRP A 17 11.33 -8.66 -3.60
C TRP A 17 11.26 -7.53 -2.58
N GLU A 18 11.95 -7.70 -1.46
CA GLU A 18 12.11 -6.69 -0.43
C GLU A 18 13.58 -6.62 -0.02
N ALA A 19 14.07 -5.40 0.16
CA ALA A 19 15.37 -5.13 0.74
C ALA A 19 15.18 -4.14 1.90
N GLY A 20 15.77 -4.46 3.05
CA GLY A 20 15.63 -3.66 4.26
C GLY A 20 16.98 -3.32 4.88
N LEU A 21 17.03 -2.17 5.52
CA LEU A 21 18.05 -1.78 6.49
C LEU A 21 17.35 -1.53 7.82
N GLU A 22 17.96 -2.00 8.90
CA GLU A 22 17.49 -1.77 10.25
C GLU A 22 18.65 -1.31 11.11
N GLY A 23 18.34 -0.56 12.16
CA GLY A 23 19.37 -0.03 13.02
C GLY A 23 18.83 0.54 14.32
N LEU A 24 19.74 0.63 15.28
CA LEU A 24 19.53 1.34 16.53
C LEU A 24 20.45 2.56 16.54
N THR A 25 19.89 3.75 16.66
CA THR A 25 20.63 5.01 16.70
C THR A 25 20.20 5.82 17.91
N GLY A 26 21.00 5.73 18.98
CA GLY A 26 20.63 6.30 20.28
C GLY A 26 19.37 5.61 20.82
N PRO A 27 18.32 6.36 21.21
CA PRO A 27 17.05 5.79 21.69
C PRO A 27 16.10 5.37 20.56
N VAL A 28 16.48 5.55 19.29
CA VAL A 28 15.62 5.29 18.13
C VAL A 28 15.96 3.94 17.52
N ASP A 29 15.01 3.02 17.58
CA ASP A 29 15.00 1.79 16.77
C ASP A 29 14.27 2.11 15.45
N TRP A 30 14.87 1.75 14.32
CA TRP A 30 14.31 2.09 13.02
C TRP A 30 14.55 1.02 11.97
N ARG A 31 13.64 0.96 11.00
CA ARG A 31 13.77 0.15 9.80
C ARG A 31 13.37 0.94 8.57
N LEU A 32 14.13 0.78 7.49
CA LEU A 32 13.84 1.28 6.15
C LEU A 32 13.75 0.08 5.22
N SER A 33 12.61 -0.16 4.60
CA SER A 33 12.43 -1.20 3.59
C SER A 33 12.04 -0.59 2.24
N ALA A 34 12.56 -1.19 1.18
CA ALA A 34 12.13 -0.95 -0.18
C ALA A 34 11.63 -2.27 -0.74
N TYR A 35 10.46 -2.25 -1.38
CA TYR A 35 9.86 -3.44 -1.94
C TYR A 35 9.40 -3.23 -3.38
N ARG A 36 9.41 -4.33 -4.12
CA ARG A 36 8.90 -4.45 -5.47
C ARG A 36 8.01 -5.68 -5.54
N TYR A 37 6.77 -5.47 -5.95
CA TYR A 37 5.79 -6.52 -6.16
C TYR A 37 5.34 -6.49 -7.61
N GLU A 38 5.51 -7.59 -8.32
CA GLU A 38 5.06 -7.78 -9.69
C GLU A 38 3.91 -8.77 -9.70
N ILE A 39 2.78 -8.36 -10.26
CA ILE A 39 1.61 -9.20 -10.46
C ILE A 39 1.46 -9.43 -11.95
N GLN A 40 1.30 -10.69 -12.36
CA GLN A 40 1.14 -11.10 -13.74
C GLN A 40 -0.18 -11.87 -13.90
N ASN A 41 -0.75 -11.83 -15.10
CA ASN A 41 -1.98 -12.51 -15.46
C ASN A 41 -3.18 -12.14 -14.57
N LEU A 42 -3.27 -10.90 -14.08
CA LEU A 42 -4.36 -10.45 -13.21
C LEU A 42 -5.72 -10.77 -13.89
N ILE A 43 -6.73 -11.24 -13.18
CA ILE A 43 -8.00 -11.68 -13.78
C ILE A 43 -9.03 -10.54 -13.66
N ASP A 44 -9.60 -10.13 -14.80
CA ASP A 44 -10.69 -9.16 -14.86
C ASP A 44 -11.94 -9.77 -15.48
N TYR A 45 -13.06 -9.07 -15.33
CA TYR A 45 -14.37 -9.47 -15.81
C TYR A 45 -14.97 -8.40 -16.71
N ASP A 46 -15.20 -8.74 -17.98
CA ASP A 46 -15.83 -7.86 -18.97
C ASP A 46 -16.68 -8.71 -19.93
N ASN A 47 -17.76 -8.13 -20.47
CA ASN A 47 -18.63 -8.76 -21.45
C ASN A 47 -19.05 -10.21 -21.11
N ASN A 48 -19.39 -10.46 -19.85
CA ASN A 48 -19.76 -11.77 -19.30
C ASN A 48 -18.67 -12.85 -19.37
N ALA A 49 -17.39 -12.50 -19.53
CA ALA A 49 -16.27 -13.45 -19.54
C ALA A 49 -15.15 -13.00 -18.59
N TYR A 50 -14.47 -13.97 -17.99
CA TYR A 50 -13.20 -13.73 -17.30
C TYR A 50 -12.05 -13.76 -18.29
N TYR A 51 -11.08 -12.87 -18.14
CA TYR A 51 -9.87 -12.85 -18.96
C TYR A 51 -8.68 -12.36 -18.15
N ASN A 52 -7.49 -12.81 -18.50
CA ASN A 52 -6.28 -12.26 -17.89
C ASN A 52 -6.03 -10.88 -18.47
N VAL A 53 -6.15 -9.87 -17.62
CA VAL A 53 -5.58 -8.55 -17.79
C VAL A 53 -4.10 -8.52 -17.36
N LYS A 54 -3.55 -7.34 -17.55
CA LYS A 54 -2.14 -6.93 -17.67
C LYS A 54 -1.29 -7.24 -16.44
N SER A 55 0.00 -6.94 -16.56
CA SER A 55 0.91 -6.93 -15.41
C SER A 55 0.95 -5.57 -14.72
N ALA A 56 1.10 -5.62 -13.40
CA ALA A 56 1.21 -4.45 -12.55
C ALA A 56 2.44 -4.57 -11.66
N THR A 57 3.24 -3.51 -11.62
CA THR A 57 4.37 -3.38 -10.69
C THR A 57 4.05 -2.37 -9.61
N ILE A 58 4.14 -2.80 -8.35
CA ILE A 58 4.05 -1.94 -7.18
C ILE A 58 5.45 -1.78 -6.61
N LYS A 59 5.93 -0.55 -6.55
CA LYS A 59 7.17 -0.20 -5.86
C LYS A 59 6.82 0.61 -4.63
N GLY A 60 7.48 0.33 -3.53
CA GLY A 60 7.27 1.08 -2.31
C GLY A 60 8.52 1.25 -1.47
N LEU A 61 8.46 2.25 -0.61
CA LEU A 61 9.41 2.54 0.43
C LEU A 61 8.63 2.67 1.73
N GLU A 62 9.07 2.00 2.77
CA GLU A 62 8.52 2.12 4.11
C GLU A 62 9.64 2.43 5.08
N TRP A 63 9.43 3.43 5.92
CA TRP A 63 10.28 3.72 7.05
C TRP A 63 9.45 3.61 8.33
N THR A 64 9.96 2.87 9.31
CA THR A 64 9.40 2.79 10.64
C THR A 64 10.43 3.25 11.66
N GLY A 65 9.95 3.93 12.70
CA GLY A 65 10.78 4.41 13.80
C GLY A 65 10.04 4.31 15.12
N ASN A 66 10.72 3.76 16.11
CA ASN A 66 10.27 3.59 17.48
C ASN A 66 11.19 4.39 18.40
N ILE A 67 10.61 5.18 19.30
CA ILE A 67 11.36 5.84 20.36
C ILE A 67 10.51 5.91 21.63
N THR A 68 11.12 5.67 22.77
CA THR A 68 10.50 5.88 24.09
C THR A 68 11.02 7.18 24.69
N THR A 69 10.13 8.11 25.05
CA THR A 69 10.48 9.33 25.77
C THR A 69 9.76 9.38 27.12
N GLY A 70 10.49 9.03 28.18
CA GLY A 70 9.92 8.92 29.53
C GLY A 70 8.84 7.82 29.58
N PRO A 71 7.60 8.11 29.99
CA PRO A 71 6.51 7.13 30.06
C PRO A 71 5.74 6.96 28.74
N VAL A 72 6.22 7.58 27.64
CA VAL A 72 5.52 7.60 26.35
C VAL A 72 6.32 6.83 25.31
N GLU A 73 5.67 5.92 24.60
CA GLU A 73 6.23 5.29 23.41
C GLU A 73 5.65 5.93 22.15
N HIS A 74 6.53 6.11 21.17
CA HIS A 74 6.24 6.74 19.91
C HIS A 74 6.52 5.74 18.80
N HIS A 75 5.54 5.50 17.94
CA HIS A 75 5.69 4.66 16.75
C HIS A 75 5.29 5.46 15.52
N LEU A 76 6.25 5.70 14.62
CA LEU A 76 6.04 6.43 13.38
C LEU A 76 6.27 5.50 12.20
N THR A 77 5.28 5.42 11.31
CA THR A 77 5.37 4.72 10.03
C THR A 77 5.14 5.72 8.89
N LEU A 78 6.09 5.75 7.96
CA LEU A 78 6.03 6.53 6.73
C LEU A 78 6.05 5.57 5.55
N GLN A 79 5.04 5.65 4.69
CA GLN A 79 4.95 4.81 3.50
C GLN A 79 4.85 5.67 2.25
N TYR A 80 5.61 5.28 1.24
CA TYR A 80 5.48 5.76 -0.12
C TYR A 80 5.25 4.58 -1.07
N VAL A 81 4.21 4.68 -1.90
CA VAL A 81 3.84 3.63 -2.86
C VAL A 81 3.64 4.25 -4.25
N ASP A 82 4.27 3.64 -5.26
CA ASP A 82 4.06 3.95 -6.66
C ASP A 82 3.57 2.68 -7.39
N PRO A 83 2.25 2.47 -7.45
CA PRO A 83 1.66 1.30 -8.09
C PRO A 83 1.36 1.64 -9.54
N ARG A 84 1.93 0.92 -10.51
CA ARG A 84 1.77 1.21 -11.94
C ARG A 84 1.37 -0.01 -12.75
N ASP A 85 0.59 0.26 -13.79
CA ASP A 85 0.35 -0.66 -14.90
C ASP A 85 1.58 -0.68 -15.82
N ASP A 86 2.11 -1.86 -16.13
CA ASP A 86 3.40 -1.96 -16.82
C ASP A 86 3.34 -1.63 -18.32
N GLU A 87 2.16 -1.72 -18.94
CA GLU A 87 1.98 -1.40 -20.36
C GLU A 87 1.75 0.09 -20.60
N THR A 88 0.90 0.71 -19.76
CA THR A 88 0.44 2.09 -19.94
C THR A 88 1.20 3.07 -19.06
N ASN A 89 1.99 2.57 -18.10
CA ASN A 89 2.70 3.34 -17.08
C ASN A 89 1.77 4.24 -16.24
N LYS A 90 0.46 3.95 -16.23
CA LYS A 90 -0.55 4.68 -15.46
C LYS A 90 -0.55 4.22 -14.00
N ILE A 91 -0.81 5.15 -13.09
CA ILE A 91 -0.94 4.84 -11.66
C ILE A 91 -2.20 3.98 -11.45
N LEU A 92 -2.06 2.88 -10.71
CA LEU A 92 -3.19 2.06 -10.33
C LEU A 92 -4.09 2.84 -9.37
N TYR A 93 -5.38 2.83 -9.66
CA TYR A 93 -6.37 3.58 -8.93
C TYR A 93 -6.51 3.12 -7.46
N ARG A 94 -7.06 4.00 -6.62
CA ARG A 94 -7.43 3.81 -5.21
C ARG A 94 -6.28 3.61 -4.22
N ARG A 95 -5.03 3.70 -4.67
CA ARG A 95 -3.85 3.59 -3.80
C ARG A 95 -3.24 4.97 -3.53
N ALA A 96 -3.29 5.41 -2.28
CA ALA A 96 -2.65 6.65 -1.85
C ALA A 96 -1.14 6.51 -1.95
N LYS A 97 -0.47 7.50 -2.57
CA LYS A 97 0.98 7.43 -2.76
C LYS A 97 1.77 7.62 -1.47
N GLN A 98 1.20 8.29 -0.50
CA GLN A 98 1.86 8.69 0.74
C GLN A 98 0.92 8.39 1.90
N GLN A 99 1.43 7.70 2.92
CA GLN A 99 0.71 7.46 4.16
C GLN A 99 1.64 7.77 5.33
N VAL A 100 1.07 8.39 6.37
CA VAL A 100 1.77 8.65 7.63
C VAL A 100 0.89 8.11 8.74
N LYS A 101 1.43 7.21 9.55
CA LYS A 101 0.79 6.71 10.75
C LYS A 101 1.68 7.06 11.93
N TYR A 102 1.12 7.73 12.92
CA TYR A 102 1.84 8.06 14.15
C TYR A 102 1.00 7.65 15.35
N GLU A 103 1.58 6.78 16.16
CA GLU A 103 0.96 6.20 17.34
C GLU A 103 1.74 6.62 18.56
N LEU A 104 1.01 7.07 19.58
CA LEU A 104 1.53 7.46 20.87
C LEU A 104 0.80 6.64 21.93
N ASN A 105 1.54 5.90 22.72
CA ASN A 105 1.00 5.17 23.86
C ASN A 105 1.69 5.63 25.14
N GLY A 106 0.99 5.55 26.26
CA GLY A 106 1.60 5.85 27.54
C GLY A 106 0.67 5.58 28.71
N GLN A 107 1.19 5.80 29.91
CA GLN A 107 0.47 5.59 31.14
C GLN A 107 0.69 6.75 32.11
N VAL A 108 -0.38 7.19 32.77
CA VAL A 108 -0.33 8.17 33.86
C VAL A 108 -1.10 7.59 35.04
N TYR A 109 -0.40 7.27 36.13
CA TYR A 109 -0.93 6.48 37.25
C TYR A 109 -1.55 5.16 36.76
N ASP A 110 -2.82 4.89 37.07
CA ASP A 110 -3.53 3.69 36.66
C ASP A 110 -4.28 3.87 35.32
N LEU A 111 -4.13 5.02 34.65
CA LEU A 111 -4.77 5.31 33.37
C LEU A 111 -3.78 5.14 32.21
N GLY A 112 -3.99 4.13 31.38
CA GLY A 112 -3.35 3.98 30.08
C GLY A 112 -4.07 4.80 29.00
N TRP A 113 -3.32 5.29 28.02
CA TRP A 113 -3.85 6.03 26.87
C TRP A 113 -3.14 5.64 25.58
N ASP A 114 -3.87 5.74 24.47
CA ASP A 114 -3.38 5.55 23.10
C ASP A 114 -3.96 6.65 22.22
N VAL A 115 -3.11 7.24 21.38
CA VAL A 115 -3.48 8.24 20.38
C VAL A 115 -2.89 7.82 19.04
N THR A 116 -3.77 7.56 18.08
CA THR A 116 -3.39 7.25 16.71
C THR A 116 -3.75 8.40 15.76
N TYR A 117 -2.75 8.92 15.05
CA TYR A 117 -2.93 9.83 13.92
C TYR A 117 -2.63 9.10 12.61
N HIS A 118 -3.55 9.19 11.65
CA HIS A 118 -3.40 8.57 10.34
C HIS A 118 -3.73 9.56 9.23
N TYR A 119 -2.72 9.86 8.42
CA TYR A 119 -2.85 10.66 7.21
C TYR A 119 -2.71 9.78 5.97
N ILE A 120 -3.68 9.90 5.07
CA ILE A 120 -3.72 9.22 3.78
C ILE A 120 -3.67 10.31 2.72
N GLY A 121 -2.60 10.33 1.93
CA GLY A 121 -2.41 11.28 0.85
C GLY A 121 -3.35 11.05 -0.33
N LYS A 122 -3.23 11.92 -1.34
CA LYS A 122 -4.07 11.89 -2.54
C LYS A 122 -4.07 10.49 -3.17
N ARG A 123 -5.28 10.01 -3.48
CA ARG A 123 -5.52 8.80 -4.28
C ARG A 123 -6.33 9.18 -5.50
N TYR A 124 -5.98 8.61 -6.64
CA TYR A 124 -6.77 8.76 -7.86
C TYR A 124 -7.70 7.57 -7.98
N ASP A 125 -8.98 7.80 -8.24
CA ASP A 125 -9.94 6.74 -8.58
C ASP A 125 -10.38 6.87 -10.04
N TYR A 126 -10.81 5.78 -10.65
CA TYR A 126 -11.49 5.80 -11.95
C TYR A 126 -12.96 5.54 -11.71
N ASP A 127 -13.75 6.59 -11.91
CA ASP A 127 -15.20 6.54 -11.91
C ASP A 127 -15.63 5.80 -13.19
N TYR A 128 -15.95 4.52 -13.06
CA TYR A 128 -16.29 3.63 -14.18
C TYR A 128 -17.62 4.02 -14.83
N ASP A 129 -18.54 4.60 -14.05
CA ASP A 129 -19.85 5.06 -14.52
C ASP A 129 -19.76 6.34 -15.36
N ASN A 130 -18.76 7.20 -15.08
CA ASN A 130 -18.59 8.48 -15.79
C ASN A 130 -17.29 8.57 -16.60
N SER A 131 -16.52 7.48 -16.71
CA SER A 131 -15.26 7.40 -17.47
C SER A 131 -14.25 8.52 -17.16
N ARG A 132 -14.08 8.88 -15.88
CA ARG A 132 -13.20 9.98 -15.46
C ARG A 132 -12.31 9.62 -14.27
N THR A 133 -11.12 10.21 -14.25
CA THR A 133 -10.23 10.14 -13.09
C THR A 133 -10.68 11.16 -12.04
N VAL A 134 -10.94 10.71 -10.82
CA VAL A 134 -11.35 11.55 -9.68
C VAL A 134 -10.22 11.60 -8.66
N ASN A 135 -9.85 12.81 -8.23
CA ASN A 135 -8.95 12.98 -7.09
C ASN A 135 -9.76 12.82 -5.79
N MET A 136 -9.38 11.87 -4.96
CA MET A 136 -9.89 11.75 -3.60
C MET A 136 -8.76 12.15 -2.65
N GLY A 137 -8.84 13.36 -2.12
CA GLY A 137 -7.85 13.93 -1.20
C GLY A 137 -7.96 15.44 -1.11
#